data_AF-A0A0H2SIP0-F1
#
_entry.id   AF-A0A0H2SIP0-F1
#
_cell.length_a   1.000
_cell.length_b   1.000
_cell.length_c   1.000
_cell.angle_alpha   90.00
_cell.angle_beta   90.00
_cell.angle_gamma   90.00
#
_symmetry.space_group_name_H-M   'P 1'
#
loop_
_entity.id
_entity.type
_entity.pdbx_description
1 polymer ?
#
loop_
_entity_poly.entity_id
_entity_poly.type
_entity_poly.pdbx_seq_one_letter_code
_entity_poly.pdbx_strand_id
1 'polypeptide(L)'
;MLELNEEYYKNYKNFYIENPKIEEKFIEYGMWINKELDEIDRLRYIHNKNKFDNKIFSLTIKTTNNCNFLCSYCYQSHNKKMMENNTINSIKKWIDKTILENQIEILNIHGVWEDVFCSKQKSLKNVYQKNIF
;
A
#
# COMPACT_ATOMS: atom_id res chain seq x y z
N MET A 1 -4.94 -15.33 -20.28
CA MET A 1 -3.72 -15.73 -19.56
C MET A 1 -2.57 -15.49 -20.52
N LEU A 2 -1.55 -14.71 -20.15
CA LEU A 2 -0.37 -14.57 -21.01
C LEU A 2 0.48 -15.82 -20.79
N GLU A 3 0.68 -16.60 -21.85
CA GLU A 3 1.51 -17.79 -21.82
C GLU A 3 2.77 -17.54 -22.65
N LEU A 4 3.92 -17.99 -22.12
CA LEU A 4 5.16 -17.99 -22.88
C LEU A 4 5.00 -18.98 -24.03
N ASN A 5 5.56 -18.65 -25.20
CA ASN A 5 5.61 -19.64 -26.27
C ASN A 5 6.45 -20.86 -25.80
N GLU A 6 6.12 -22.04 -26.33
CA GLU A 6 6.75 -23.31 -25.94
C GLU A 6 8.28 -23.31 -26.11
N GLU A 7 8.79 -22.59 -27.10
CA GLU A 7 10.22 -22.48 -27.39
C GLU A 7 10.96 -21.67 -26.30
N TYR A 8 10.46 -20.48 -25.95
CA TYR A 8 10.98 -19.64 -24.88
C TYR A 8 10.83 -20.34 -23.53
N TYR A 9 9.74 -21.06 -23.29
CA TYR A 9 9.55 -21.81 -22.05
C TYR A 9 10.62 -22.90 -21.89
N LYS A 10 10.94 -23.64 -22.96
CA LYS A 10 12.03 -24.63 -22.95
C LYS A 10 13.39 -23.99 -22.69
N ASN A 11 13.67 -22.86 -23.33
CA ASN A 11 14.91 -22.12 -23.12
C ASN A 11 15.04 -21.61 -21.68
N TYR A 12 13.96 -21.11 -21.09
CA TYR A 12 13.93 -20.69 -19.69
C TYR A 12 14.14 -21.87 -18.74
N LYS A 13 13.47 -23.00 -18.97
CA LYS A 13 13.55 -24.17 -18.09
C LYS A 13 14.94 -24.81 -18.05
N ASN A 14 15.68 -24.70 -19.16
CA ASN A 14 17.04 -25.21 -19.27
C ASN A 14 18.11 -24.16 -18.92
N PHE A 15 17.71 -22.99 -18.44
CA PHE A 15 18.65 -21.95 -18.03
C PHE A 15 19.41 -22.39 -16.77
N TYR A 16 20.74 -22.43 -16.88
CA TYR A 16 21.63 -22.64 -15.74
C TYR A 16 22.59 -21.46 -15.61
N ILE A 17 22.83 -21.03 -14.39
CA ILE A 17 23.86 -20.02 -14.12
C ILE A 17 25.20 -20.74 -14.04
N GLU A 18 26.13 -20.35 -14.92
CA GLU A 18 27.48 -20.92 -14.97
C GLU A 18 28.35 -20.54 -13.75
N ASN A 19 28.07 -19.39 -13.13
CA ASN A 19 28.88 -18.84 -12.04
C ASN A 19 28.10 -18.74 -10.72
N PRO A 20 28.37 -19.60 -9.72
CA PRO A 20 27.64 -19.60 -8.44
C PRO A 20 27.77 -18.28 -7.65
N LYS A 21 28.83 -17.49 -7.89
CA LYS A 21 28.98 -16.15 -7.27
C LYS A 21 27.92 -15.16 -7.74
N ILE A 22 27.29 -15.40 -8.88
CA ILE A 22 26.20 -14.56 -9.39
C ILE A 22 24.89 -14.89 -8.64
N GLU A 23 24.64 -16.18 -8.37
CA GLU A 23 23.46 -16.62 -7.59
C GLU A 23 23.50 -16.02 -6.18
N GLU A 24 24.66 -16.07 -5.51
CA GLU A 24 24.86 -15.44 -4.19
C GLU A 24 24.54 -13.94 -4.23
N LYS A 25 25.03 -13.21 -5.24
CA LYS A 25 24.72 -11.78 -5.39
C LYS A 25 23.25 -11.51 -5.67
N PHE A 26 22.57 -12.34 -6.45
CA PHE A 26 21.14 -12.16 -6.69
C PHE A 26 20.30 -12.38 -5.44
N ILE A 27 20.71 -13.34 -4.59
CA ILE A 27 20.08 -13.54 -3.28
C ILE A 27 20.38 -12.36 -2.37
N GLU A 28 21.63 -11.89 -2.32
CA GLU A 28 22.06 -10.71 -1.54
C GLU A 28 21.27 -9.46 -1.91
N TYR A 29 21.08 -9.20 -3.21
CA TYR A 29 20.29 -8.08 -3.69
C TYR A 29 18.77 -8.29 -3.61
N GLY A 30 18.31 -9.42 -3.08
CA GLY A 30 16.88 -9.74 -2.92
C GLY A 30 16.14 -9.96 -4.25
N MET A 31 16.87 -10.18 -5.33
CA MET A 31 16.31 -10.50 -6.64
C MET A 31 15.85 -11.96 -6.69
N TRP A 32 16.62 -12.85 -6.06
CA TRP A 32 16.33 -14.28 -5.96
C TRP A 32 16.11 -14.68 -4.50
N ILE A 33 15.35 -15.76 -4.29
CA ILE A 33 15.09 -16.33 -2.97
C ILE A 33 15.90 -17.62 -2.85
N ASN A 34 16.43 -17.90 -1.65
CA ASN A 34 17.13 -19.14 -1.38
C ASN A 34 16.20 -20.35 -1.57
N LYS A 35 16.64 -21.35 -2.32
CA LYS A 35 15.89 -22.58 -2.63
C LYS A 35 15.49 -23.39 -1.39
N GLU A 36 16.23 -23.27 -0.29
CA GLU A 36 15.91 -23.96 0.97
C GLU A 36 14.75 -23.30 1.72
N LEU A 37 14.34 -22.08 1.32
CA LEU A 37 13.27 -21.35 1.96
C LEU A 37 11.92 -21.74 1.34
N ASP A 38 10.99 -22.22 2.17
CA ASP A 38 9.59 -22.38 1.75
C ASP A 38 8.94 -21.00 1.61
N GLU A 39 8.81 -20.54 0.35
CA GLU A 39 8.24 -19.24 0.02
C GLU A 39 6.79 -19.10 0.47
N ILE A 40 6.00 -20.18 0.34
CA ILE A 40 4.58 -20.15 0.67
C ILE A 40 4.40 -20.02 2.17
N ASP A 41 5.17 -20.77 2.96
CA ASP A 41 5.13 -20.66 4.42
C ASP A 41 5.65 -19.31 4.91
N ARG A 42 6.70 -18.77 4.29
CA ARG A 42 7.16 -17.39 4.59
C ARG A 42 6.08 -16.36 4.29
N LEU A 43 5.42 -16.46 3.13
CA LEU A 43 4.33 -15.54 2.76
C LEU A 43 3.15 -15.65 3.71
N ARG A 44 2.76 -16.87 4.11
CA ARG A 44 1.73 -17.11 5.12
C ARG A 44 2.10 -16.48 6.45
N TYR A 45 3.35 -16.65 6.89
CA TYR A 45 3.85 -16.02 8.11
C TYR A 45 3.76 -14.50 8.04
N ILE A 46 4.27 -13.87 6.96
CA ILE A 46 4.21 -12.41 6.77
C ILE A 46 2.76 -11.92 6.74
N HIS A 47 1.88 -12.63 6.02
CA HIS A 47 0.46 -12.31 5.94
C HIS A 47 -0.20 -12.35 7.32
N ASN A 48 -0.03 -13.45 8.06
CA ASN A 48 -0.61 -13.61 9.40
C ASN A 48 -0.03 -12.59 10.37
N LYS A 49 1.28 -12.35 10.33
CA LYS A 49 1.92 -11.29 11.12
C LYS A 49 1.24 -9.96 10.86
N ASN A 50 1.14 -9.52 9.60
CA ASN A 50 0.52 -8.23 9.25
C ASN A 50 -0.98 -8.19 9.56
N LYS A 51 -1.68 -9.32 9.44
CA LYS A 51 -3.12 -9.44 9.72
C LYS A 51 -3.44 -9.30 11.21
N PHE A 52 -2.58 -9.85 12.07
CA PHE A 52 -2.76 -9.86 13.52
C PHE A 52 -1.89 -8.83 14.23
N ASP A 53 -1.12 -8.02 13.49
CA ASP A 53 -0.35 -6.91 14.05
C ASP A 53 -1.28 -5.75 14.38
N ASN A 54 -1.55 -5.60 15.68
CA ASN A 54 -2.42 -4.54 16.19
C ASN A 54 -1.68 -3.22 16.39
N LYS A 55 -0.36 -3.16 16.11
CA LYS A 55 0.44 -1.94 16.27
C LYS A 55 0.38 -1.02 15.05
N ILE A 56 -0.17 -1.51 13.94
CA ILE A 56 -0.29 -0.77 12.69
C ILE A 56 -1.75 -0.37 12.48
N PHE A 57 -2.02 0.92 12.39
CA PHE A 57 -3.33 1.45 12.07
C PHE A 57 -3.31 2.13 10.69
N SER A 58 -4.04 1.56 9.74
CA SER A 58 -4.16 2.08 8.38
C SER A 58 -5.54 2.68 8.14
N LEU A 59 -5.58 3.96 7.79
CA LEU A 59 -6.80 4.74 7.60
C LEU A 59 -6.87 5.31 6.19
N THR A 60 -7.91 4.94 5.44
CA THR A 60 -8.20 5.51 4.13
C THR A 60 -9.27 6.59 4.25
N ILE A 61 -8.95 7.82 3.84
CA ILE A 61 -9.84 8.98 3.96
C ILE A 61 -10.13 9.56 2.58
N LYS A 62 -11.41 9.74 2.30
CA LYS A 62 -11.92 10.54 1.18
C LYS A 62 -12.43 11.88 1.72
N THR A 63 -11.86 12.98 1.25
CA THR A 63 -12.16 14.33 1.78
C THR A 63 -13.18 15.10 0.95
N THR A 64 -13.53 14.60 -0.23
CA THR A 64 -14.45 15.25 -1.17
C THR A 64 -15.01 14.25 -2.16
N ASN A 65 -16.26 14.43 -2.59
CA ASN A 65 -16.87 13.75 -3.73
C ASN A 65 -16.83 14.61 -5.00
N ASN A 66 -16.19 15.79 -4.95
CA ASN A 66 -16.09 16.73 -6.08
C ASN A 66 -15.03 16.26 -7.10
N CYS A 67 -15.35 15.20 -7.83
CA CYS A 67 -14.60 14.71 -8.98
C CYS A 67 -15.04 15.46 -10.25
N ASN A 68 -14.08 15.87 -11.08
CA ASN A 68 -14.32 16.47 -12.40
C ASN A 68 -14.41 15.44 -13.55
N PHE A 69 -14.15 14.16 -13.27
CA PHE A 69 -14.34 13.07 -14.22
C PHE A 69 -15.74 12.44 -14.10
N LEU A 70 -16.24 11.91 -15.22
CA LEU A 70 -17.50 11.15 -15.32
C LEU A 70 -17.19 9.74 -15.82
N CYS A 71 -16.34 9.02 -15.09
CA CYS A 71 -15.90 7.70 -15.51
C CYS A 71 -17.09 6.74 -15.62
N SER A 72 -17.20 6.01 -16.74
CA SER A 72 -18.27 5.03 -16.97
C SER A 72 -18.28 3.87 -15.97
N TYR A 73 -17.14 3.63 -15.32
CA TYR A 73 -16.95 2.63 -14.28
C TYR A 73 -16.99 3.22 -12.85
N CYS A 74 -17.35 4.51 -12.70
CA CYS A 74 -17.43 5.14 -11.39
C CYS A 74 -18.66 4.62 -10.63
N TYR A 75 -18.43 3.95 -9.49
CA TYR A 75 -19.52 3.51 -8.61
C TYR A 75 -20.09 4.65 -7.73
N GLN A 76 -19.44 5.82 -7.73
CA GLN A 76 -19.76 6.90 -6.81
C GLN A 76 -20.81 7.84 -7.40
N SER A 77 -21.65 8.41 -6.52
CA SER A 77 -22.51 9.52 -6.93
C SER A 77 -21.67 10.79 -7.11
N HIS A 78 -21.78 11.44 -8.28
CA HIS A 78 -21.04 12.66 -8.63
C HIS A 78 -21.64 13.93 -7.98
N ASN A 79 -21.84 13.90 -6.66
CA ASN A 79 -22.29 15.06 -5.91
C ASN A 79 -21.10 15.92 -5.46
N LYS A 80 -21.19 17.23 -5.69
CA LYS A 80 -20.12 18.16 -5.30
C LYS A 80 -20.19 18.46 -3.81
N LYS A 81 -19.60 17.60 -2.98
CA LYS A 81 -19.52 17.76 -1.53
C LYS A 81 -18.08 17.68 -1.05
N MET A 82 -17.74 18.52 -0.09
CA MET A 82 -16.48 18.48 0.64
C MET A 82 -16.75 18.09 2.09
N MET A 83 -15.78 17.44 2.72
CA MET A 83 -15.82 17.15 4.14
C MET A 83 -15.81 18.45 4.94
N GLU A 84 -16.73 18.58 5.89
CA GLU A 84 -16.81 19.74 6.77
C GLU A 84 -15.66 19.79 7.77
N ASN A 85 -15.25 20.99 8.17
CA ASN A 85 -14.18 21.20 9.16
C ASN A 85 -14.48 20.52 10.50
N ASN A 86 -15.74 20.50 10.93
CA ASN A 86 -16.14 19.83 12.16
C ASN A 86 -15.89 18.31 12.07
N THR A 87 -16.22 17.70 10.92
CA THR A 87 -15.92 16.28 10.65
C THR A 87 -14.42 16.01 10.66
N ILE A 88 -13.62 16.88 10.02
CA ILE A 88 -12.14 16.77 10.04
C ILE A 88 -11.62 16.79 11.49
N ASN A 89 -12.11 17.71 12.32
CA ASN A 89 -11.69 17.82 13.71
C ASN A 89 -12.12 16.61 14.54
N SER A 90 -13.32 16.07 14.31
CA SER A 90 -13.78 14.84 14.95
C SER A 90 -12.94 13.63 14.56
N ILE A 91 -12.56 13.51 13.28
CA ILE A 91 -11.68 12.45 12.79
C ILE A 91 -10.30 12.55 13.47
N LYS A 92 -9.72 13.76 13.57
CA LYS A 92 -8.44 13.96 14.26
C LYS A 92 -8.49 13.47 15.71
N LYS A 93 -9.50 13.91 16.48
CA LYS A 93 -9.70 13.48 17.87
C LYS A 93 -9.87 11.96 17.98
N TRP A 94 -10.60 11.36 17.03
CA TRP A 94 -10.80 9.93 16.98
C TRP A 94 -9.49 9.17 16.69
N ILE A 95 -8.65 9.66 15.77
CA ILE A 95 -7.32 9.11 15.50
C ILE A 95 -6.46 9.18 16.77
N ASP A 96 -6.38 10.34 17.42
CA ASP A 96 -5.58 10.53 18.64
C ASP A 96 -6.02 9.54 19.74
N LYS A 97 -7.33 9.41 19.95
CA LYS A 97 -7.90 8.46 20.91
C LYS A 97 -7.55 7.01 20.54
N THR A 98 -7.69 6.65 19.26
CA THR A 98 -7.43 5.29 18.76
C THR A 98 -5.97 4.89 18.95
N ILE A 99 -5.03 5.82 18.69
CA ILE A 99 -3.60 5.59 18.86
C ILE A 99 -3.28 5.30 20.34
N LEU A 100 -3.81 6.11 21.26
CA LEU A 100 -3.56 5.97 22.68
C LEU A 100 -4.18 4.69 23.27
N GLU A 101 -5.43 4.38 22.93
CA GLU A 101 -6.15 3.23 23.49
C GLU A 101 -5.61 1.88 23.01
N ASN A 102 -5.14 1.81 21.76
CA ASN A 102 -4.67 0.57 21.14
C ASN A 102 -3.14 0.44 21.09
N GLN A 103 -2.41 1.41 21.65
CA GLN A 103 -0.94 1.45 21.65
C GLN A 103 -0.36 1.32 20.22
N ILE A 104 -0.95 2.05 19.27
CA ILE A 104 -0.52 2.04 17.87
C ILE A 104 0.89 2.66 17.77
N GLU A 105 1.80 1.97 17.09
CA GLU A 105 3.16 2.43 16.83
C GLU A 105 3.28 3.08 15.44
N ILE A 106 2.51 2.58 14.46
CA ILE A 106 2.58 3.03 13.06
C ILE A 106 1.19 3.44 12.58
N LEU A 107 1.06 4.69 12.15
CA LEU A 107 -0.15 5.23 11.52
C LEU A 107 0.08 5.43 10.02
N ASN A 108 -0.69 4.72 9.19
CA ASN A 108 -0.70 4.93 7.74
C ASN A 108 -1.98 5.67 7.35
N ILE A 109 -1.87 6.81 6.67
CA ILE A 109 -3.03 7.54 6.14
C ILE A 109 -2.98 7.53 4.62
N HIS A 110 -4.02 6.95 4.02
CA HIS A 110 -4.20 6.90 2.58
C HIS A 110 -5.28 7.91 2.17
N GLY A 111 -4.89 8.91 1.39
CA GLY A 111 -5.84 9.80 0.74
C GLY A 111 -6.38 9.17 -0.55
N VAL A 112 -7.70 9.09 -0.70
CA VAL A 112 -8.30 8.79 -2.00
C VAL A 112 -8.44 10.11 -2.76
N TRP A 113 -7.68 10.24 -3.84
CA TRP A 113 -7.66 11.43 -4.69
C TRP A 113 -8.64 11.23 -5.85
N GLU A 114 -9.62 12.11 -5.97
CA GLU A 114 -10.63 12.03 -7.03
C GLU A 114 -10.40 13.00 -8.20
N ASP A 115 -9.59 14.04 -8.03
CA ASP A 115 -8.71 14.62 -9.05
C ASP A 115 -7.89 15.79 -8.44
N VAL A 116 -6.74 16.12 -9.03
CA VAL A 116 -5.63 16.90 -8.45
C VAL A 116 -5.80 18.44 -8.51
N PHE A 117 -6.92 18.97 -9.01
CA PHE A 117 -7.06 20.42 -9.25
C PHE A 117 -7.80 21.26 -8.19
N CYS A 118 -8.27 20.69 -7.07
CA CYS A 118 -8.83 21.50 -5.99
C CYS A 118 -7.74 21.93 -4.99
N SER A 119 -7.14 23.09 -5.26
CA SER A 119 -6.06 23.77 -4.50
C SER A 119 -6.31 24.03 -2.99
N LYS A 120 -7.41 23.53 -2.42
CA LYS A 120 -7.81 23.68 -1.00
C LYS A 120 -7.54 22.47 -0.11
N GLN A 121 -7.07 21.32 -0.62
CA GLN A 121 -6.75 20.14 0.20
C GLN A 121 -5.39 20.19 0.92
N LYS A 122 -4.87 21.38 1.23
CA LYS A 122 -3.56 21.55 1.91
C LYS A 122 -3.59 21.22 3.41
N SER A 123 -4.77 21.16 4.04
CA SER A 123 -4.90 21.07 5.50
C SER A 123 -4.51 19.73 6.12
N LEU A 124 -4.47 18.63 5.34
CA LEU A 124 -4.08 17.30 5.82
C LEU A 124 -2.68 16.86 5.37
N LYS A 125 -2.13 17.45 4.30
CA LYS A 125 -0.77 17.12 3.80
C LYS A 125 0.35 17.54 4.77
N ASN A 126 0.15 18.58 5.57
CA ASN A 126 1.20 19.15 6.43
C ASN A 126 1.34 18.50 7.83
N VAL A 127 0.54 17.49 8.17
CA VAL A 127 0.54 16.92 9.52
C VAL A 127 1.42 15.66 9.67
N TYR A 128 1.74 14.96 8.57
CA TYR A 128 2.23 13.57 8.65
C TYR A 128 3.55 13.27 7.95
N GLN A 129 4.36 14.27 7.61
CA GLN A 129 5.76 14.08 7.16
C GLN A 129 6.78 14.03 8.31
N LYS A 130 6.33 13.79 9.56
CA LYS A 130 7.25 13.65 10.69
C LYS A 130 7.59 12.18 10.93
N ASN A 131 8.81 11.84 10.52
CA ASN A 131 9.64 10.69 10.92
C ASN A 131 9.35 9.36 10.24
N ILE A 132 10.07 9.13 9.14
CA ILE A 132 10.62 7.80 8.84
C ILE A 132 12.12 8.05 8.57
N PHE A 133 12.93 7.81 9.61
CA PHE A 133 14.35 7.47 9.45
C PHE A 133 14.45 5.97 9.17
#